data_AF-A0AAE0E915-F1
#
_entry.id   AF-A0AAE0E915-F1
#
_cell.length_a   1.000
_cell.length_b   1.000
_cell.length_c   1.000
_cell.angle_alpha   90.00
_cell.angle_beta   90.00
_cell.angle_gamma   90.00
#
_symmetry.space_group_name_H-M   'P 1'
#
loop_
_entity.id
_entity.type
_entity.pdbx_description
1 polymer ?
#
loop_
_entity_poly.entity_id
_entity_poly.type
_entity_poly.pdbx_seq_one_letter_code
_entity_poly.pdbx_strand_id
1 'polypeptide(L)'
;MKGLKCIGSELYGEDRSKPFQSLEILRFEDLQEWEHWDPIKEKEHVETFPCLRKLFIVKCPKLSGQLPNHLPSLEKLVIKNCEQLVVSCSSIPKLCELEIDGCRGMACNSRIRSLSLNSVTLSNILEFDDWLRQENFQN
;
A
#
# COMPACT_ATOMS: atom_id res chain seq x y z
N MET A 1 -3.91 14.17 14.88
CA MET A 1 -5.32 13.87 15.26
C MET A 1 -5.35 12.75 16.29
N LYS A 2 -6.13 12.83 17.37
CA LYS A 2 -6.32 11.71 18.32
C LYS A 2 -7.63 10.99 17.99
N GLY A 3 -7.57 9.70 17.64
CA GLY A 3 -8.75 8.83 17.69
C GLY A 3 -9.01 7.90 16.50
N LEU A 4 -8.38 8.09 15.33
CA LEU A 4 -8.62 7.20 14.19
C LEU A 4 -7.73 5.96 14.28
N LYS A 5 -8.28 4.86 14.79
CA LYS A 5 -7.58 3.57 14.93
C LYS A 5 -7.70 2.66 13.73
N CYS A 6 -8.84 2.71 13.04
CA CYS A 6 -9.12 1.87 11.89
C CYS A 6 -9.78 2.71 10.80
N ILE A 7 -9.40 2.46 9.56
CA ILE A 7 -10.12 2.89 8.36
C ILE A 7 -10.74 1.61 7.81
N GLY A 8 -11.97 1.36 8.22
CA GLY A 8 -12.71 0.13 7.96
C GLY A 8 -13.86 0.31 6.98
N SER A 9 -14.61 -0.78 6.80
CA SER A 9 -15.72 -0.91 5.84
C SER A 9 -16.82 0.17 5.99
N GLU A 10 -16.86 0.89 7.10
CA GLU A 10 -17.85 1.94 7.41
C GLU A 10 -17.81 3.12 6.43
N LEU A 11 -16.66 3.36 5.78
CA LEU A 11 -16.51 4.47 4.83
C LEU A 11 -16.99 4.13 3.40
N TYR A 12 -17.34 2.87 3.15
CA TYR A 12 -17.54 2.36 1.78
C TYR A 12 -19.01 2.16 1.39
N GLY A 13 -19.95 2.52 2.27
CA GLY A 13 -21.40 2.44 2.04
C GLY A 13 -21.97 1.01 2.10
N GLU A 14 -23.27 0.90 2.40
CA GLU A 14 -23.99 -0.39 2.39
C GLU A 14 -24.08 -0.99 0.99
N ASP A 15 -24.17 -0.13 -0.02
CA ASP A 15 -24.17 -0.50 -1.43
C ASP A 15 -22.72 -0.67 -1.88
N ARG A 16 -22.15 -1.86 -1.62
CA ARG A 16 -20.75 -2.23 -1.93
C ARG A 16 -20.42 -2.27 -3.43
N SER A 17 -21.20 -1.60 -4.26
CA SER A 17 -21.01 -1.53 -5.70
C SER A 17 -19.94 -0.46 -6.02
N LYS A 18 -18.68 -0.78 -5.71
CA LYS A 18 -17.47 -0.02 -6.11
C LYS A 18 -17.41 1.41 -5.52
N PRO A 19 -17.02 1.56 -4.25
CA PRO A 19 -16.80 2.88 -3.65
C PRO A 19 -15.64 3.62 -4.36
N PHE A 20 -15.57 4.94 -4.17
CA PHE A 20 -14.45 5.78 -4.62
C PHE A 20 -14.04 5.66 -6.10
N GLN A 21 -14.99 5.45 -7.01
CA GLN A 21 -14.71 5.25 -8.45
C GLN A 21 -13.93 6.40 -9.11
N SER A 22 -14.05 7.62 -8.62
CA SER A 22 -13.37 8.80 -9.19
C SER A 22 -12.18 9.28 -8.36
N LEU A 23 -11.82 8.57 -7.28
CA LEU A 23 -10.76 9.01 -6.39
C LEU A 23 -9.40 8.75 -7.03
N GLU A 24 -8.75 9.81 -7.49
CA GLU A 24 -7.41 9.72 -8.11
C GLU A 24 -6.25 9.86 -7.11
N ILE A 25 -6.47 10.57 -6.00
CA ILE A 25 -5.44 10.88 -5.01
C ILE A 25 -5.97 10.55 -3.62
N LEU A 26 -5.25 9.69 -2.89
CA LEU A 26 -5.53 9.35 -1.51
C LEU A 26 -4.29 9.66 -0.65
N ARG A 27 -4.50 10.40 0.43
CA ARG A 27 -3.43 10.83 1.34
C ARG A 27 -3.83 10.59 2.78
N PHE A 28 -3.00 9.84 3.48
CA PHE A 28 -3.02 9.65 4.92
C PHE A 28 -1.77 10.29 5.53
N GLU A 29 -1.96 11.25 6.43
CA GLU A 29 -0.86 11.99 7.03
C GLU A 29 -1.09 12.22 8.52
N ASP A 30 -0.05 11.99 9.31
CA ASP A 30 -0.02 12.24 10.77
C ASP A 30 -1.14 11.52 11.55
N LEU A 31 -1.44 10.27 11.13
CA LEU A 31 -2.40 9.40 11.80
C LEU A 31 -1.67 8.53 12.83
N GLN A 32 -1.29 9.16 13.95
CA GLN A 32 -0.47 8.57 15.02
C GLN A 32 -1.08 7.34 15.71
N GLU A 33 -2.42 7.25 15.69
CA GLU A 33 -3.17 6.16 16.32
C GLU A 33 -3.70 5.13 15.33
N TRP A 34 -3.43 5.28 14.03
CA TRP A 34 -3.98 4.41 13.00
C TRP A 34 -3.21 3.09 12.95
N GLU A 35 -3.91 1.98 13.21
CA GLU A 35 -3.31 0.67 13.37
C GLU A 35 -3.55 -0.23 12.15
N HIS A 36 -4.74 -0.15 11.54
CA HIS A 36 -5.16 -1.09 10.48
C HIS A 36 -5.90 -0.39 9.33
N TRP A 37 -5.55 -0.76 8.11
CA TRP A 37 -6.29 -0.41 6.90
C TRP A 37 -7.01 -1.65 6.35
N ASP A 38 -8.34 -1.62 6.32
CA ASP A 38 -9.15 -2.69 5.71
C ASP A 38 -9.89 -2.14 4.48
N PRO A 39 -9.24 -2.11 3.30
CA PRO A 39 -9.84 -1.66 2.04
C PRO A 39 -10.74 -2.74 1.44
N ILE A 40 -11.76 -3.19 2.19
CA ILE A 40 -12.77 -4.17 1.79
C ILE A 40 -12.18 -5.57 1.51
N LYS A 41 -12.54 -6.51 2.39
CA LYS A 41 -12.31 -7.96 2.31
C LYS A 41 -12.11 -8.48 0.87
N GLU A 42 -10.91 -8.97 0.59
CA GLU A 42 -10.48 -9.66 -0.66
C GLU A 42 -11.44 -10.77 -1.16
N LYS A 43 -12.39 -11.21 -0.33
CA LYS A 43 -13.40 -12.21 -0.67
C LYS A 43 -14.48 -11.70 -1.63
N GLU A 44 -14.70 -10.40 -1.67
CA GLU A 44 -15.58 -9.76 -2.66
C GLU A 44 -14.66 -9.06 -3.65
N HIS A 45 -14.66 -9.46 -4.93
CA HIS A 45 -13.79 -8.91 -6.00
C HIS A 45 -14.15 -7.44 -6.35
N VAL A 46 -14.36 -6.61 -5.34
CA VAL A 46 -14.76 -5.21 -5.46
C VAL A 46 -13.49 -4.38 -5.48
N GLU A 47 -13.22 -3.81 -6.64
CA GLU A 47 -12.19 -2.78 -6.77
C GLU A 47 -12.65 -1.52 -6.03
N THR A 48 -12.12 -1.31 -4.83
CA THR A 48 -12.40 -0.15 -3.96
C THR A 48 -11.81 1.15 -4.52
N PHE A 49 -10.78 1.06 -5.35
CA PHE A 49 -9.99 2.20 -5.82
C PHE A 49 -9.59 2.06 -7.30
N PRO A 50 -10.55 1.91 -8.23
CA PRO A 50 -10.26 1.58 -9.63
C PRO A 50 -9.47 2.70 -10.35
N CYS A 51 -9.67 3.95 -9.95
CA CYS A 51 -9.04 5.13 -10.54
C CYS A 51 -7.94 5.76 -9.66
N LEU A 52 -7.52 5.11 -8.57
CA LEU A 52 -6.50 5.67 -7.70
C LEU A 52 -5.14 5.67 -8.39
N ARG A 53 -4.58 6.86 -8.60
CA ARG A 53 -3.31 7.10 -9.30
C ARG A 53 -2.18 7.43 -8.34
N LYS A 54 -2.47 8.11 -7.23
CA LYS A 54 -1.46 8.53 -6.25
C LYS A 54 -1.87 8.18 -4.83
N LEU A 55 -1.02 7.43 -4.14
CA LEU A 55 -1.20 7.05 -2.74
C LEU A 55 -0.04 7.58 -1.90
N PHE A 56 -0.39 8.30 -0.84
CA PHE A 56 0.55 8.87 0.13
C PHE A 56 0.20 8.40 1.53
N ILE A 57 1.16 7.79 2.23
CA ILE A 57 1.04 7.40 3.64
C ILE A 57 2.26 7.94 4.38
N VAL A 58 2.06 8.94 5.24
CA VAL A 58 3.15 9.71 5.83
C VAL A 58 2.95 9.89 7.33
N LYS A 59 3.95 9.53 8.14
CA LYS A 59 3.93 9.66 9.60
C LYS A 59 2.75 8.93 10.22
N CYS A 60 2.59 7.65 9.85
CA CYS A 60 1.58 6.75 10.41
C CYS A 60 2.30 5.59 11.11
N PRO A 61 2.87 5.82 12.31
CA PRO A 61 3.84 4.90 12.91
C PRO A 61 3.22 3.61 13.44
N LYS A 62 1.92 3.60 13.77
CA LYS A 62 1.22 2.40 14.26
C LYS A 62 0.61 1.55 13.14
N LEU A 63 0.61 2.04 11.91
CA LEU A 63 -0.04 1.35 10.79
C LEU A 63 0.69 0.05 10.52
N SER A 64 -0.04 -1.04 10.65
CA SER A 64 0.46 -2.40 10.48
C SER A 64 -0.39 -3.16 9.46
N GLY A 65 0.14 -4.28 8.96
CA GLY A 65 -0.50 -5.09 7.93
C GLY A 65 0.04 -4.80 6.53
N GLN A 66 -0.78 -5.11 5.53
CA GLN A 66 -0.44 -5.02 4.10
C GLN A 66 -1.30 -3.98 3.40
N LEU A 67 -0.76 -3.36 2.35
CA LEU A 67 -1.54 -2.50 1.47
C LEU A 67 -2.51 -3.34 0.62
N PRO A 68 -3.59 -2.73 0.08
CA PRO A 68 -4.44 -3.42 -0.89
C PRO A 68 -3.60 -3.97 -2.05
N ASN A 69 -3.72 -5.28 -2.29
CA ASN A 69 -2.88 -6.01 -3.22
C ASN A 69 -3.16 -5.70 -4.70
N HIS A 70 -4.31 -5.07 -5.01
CA HIS A 70 -4.71 -4.72 -6.37
C HIS A 70 -5.07 -3.25 -6.51
N LEU A 71 -4.21 -2.48 -7.19
CA LEU A 71 -4.41 -1.07 -7.50
C LEU A 71 -4.10 -0.83 -8.99
N PRO A 72 -5.07 -1.06 -9.90
CA PRO A 72 -4.81 -1.15 -11.35
C PRO A 72 -4.38 0.17 -11.99
N SER A 73 -4.70 1.30 -11.36
CA SER A 73 -4.40 2.64 -11.88
C SER A 73 -3.26 3.35 -11.15
N LEU A 74 -2.64 2.73 -10.15
CA LEU A 74 -1.67 3.44 -9.30
C LEU A 74 -0.37 3.69 -10.07
N GLU A 75 -0.02 4.97 -10.18
CA GLU A 75 1.17 5.48 -10.84
C GLU A 75 2.26 5.85 -9.83
N LYS A 76 1.85 6.36 -8.66
CA LYS A 76 2.76 6.85 -7.60
C LYS A 76 2.41 6.32 -6.22
N LEU A 77 3.40 5.74 -5.54
CA LEU A 77 3.33 5.32 -4.15
C LEU A 77 4.40 6.02 -3.32
N VAL A 78 3.98 6.72 -2.25
CA VAL A 78 4.88 7.36 -1.28
C VAL A 78 4.53 6.89 0.13
N ILE A 79 5.52 6.31 0.82
CA ILE A 79 5.42 5.84 2.19
C ILE A 79 6.57 6.43 2.99
N LYS A 80 6.28 7.17 4.06
CA LYS A 80 7.31 7.81 4.90
C LYS A 80 7.00 7.67 6.38
N ASN A 81 7.97 7.27 7.20
CA ASN A 81 7.86 7.20 8.66
C ASN A 81 6.64 6.35 9.09
N CYS A 82 6.63 5.09 8.63
CA CYS A 82 5.61 4.08 8.88
C CYS A 82 6.29 2.79 9.36
N GLU A 83 6.87 2.83 10.56
CA GLU A 83 7.83 1.85 11.07
C GLU A 83 7.24 0.45 11.28
N GLN A 84 5.92 0.32 11.28
CA GLN A 84 5.21 -0.95 11.47
C GLN A 84 4.70 -1.56 10.16
N LEU A 85 4.74 -0.79 9.05
CA LEU A 85 4.12 -1.17 7.78
C LEU A 85 5.05 -2.07 6.94
N VAL A 86 4.51 -3.20 6.47
CA VAL A 86 5.15 -4.04 5.46
C VAL A 86 4.49 -3.75 4.11
N VAL A 87 5.28 -3.28 3.15
CA VAL A 87 4.77 -2.85 1.85
C VAL A 87 4.73 -4.04 0.89
N SER A 88 3.53 -4.52 0.54
CA SER A 88 3.35 -5.52 -0.52
C SER A 88 2.98 -4.89 -1.85
N CYS A 89 3.64 -5.30 -2.92
CA CYS A 89 3.36 -4.83 -4.29
C CYS A 89 3.30 -6.02 -5.23
N SER A 90 2.16 -6.70 -5.29
CA SER A 90 1.97 -7.92 -6.10
C SER A 90 1.21 -7.67 -7.40
N SER A 91 0.38 -6.61 -7.48
CA SER A 91 -0.41 -6.26 -8.68
C SER A 91 -0.66 -4.74 -8.81
N ILE A 92 0.37 -4.01 -9.26
CA ILE A 92 0.32 -2.55 -9.47
C ILE A 92 0.90 -2.21 -10.86
N PRO A 93 0.20 -2.51 -11.96
CA PRO A 93 0.78 -2.58 -13.30
C PRO A 93 1.22 -1.22 -13.88
N LYS A 94 0.70 -0.10 -13.36
CA LYS A 94 1.01 1.25 -13.85
C LYS A 94 2.03 2.00 -12.98
N LEU A 95 2.57 1.37 -11.94
CA LEU A 95 3.45 2.05 -11.00
C LEU A 95 4.73 2.50 -11.71
N CYS A 96 5.00 3.80 -11.66
CA CYS A 96 6.18 4.42 -12.28
C CYS A 96 7.02 5.24 -11.28
N GLU A 97 6.44 5.62 -10.14
CA GLU A 97 7.13 6.35 -9.06
C GLU A 97 6.94 5.64 -7.71
N LEU A 98 8.05 5.21 -7.11
CA LEU A 98 8.06 4.57 -5.79
C LEU A 98 9.01 5.29 -4.84
N GLU A 99 8.49 5.75 -3.71
CA GLU A 99 9.28 6.36 -2.63
C GLU A 99 8.90 5.73 -1.29
N ILE A 100 9.84 5.01 -0.69
CA ILE A 100 9.66 4.37 0.62
C ILE A 100 10.81 4.79 1.52
N ASP A 101 10.48 5.43 2.63
CA ASP A 101 11.45 5.87 3.64
C ASP A 101 10.96 5.56 5.06
N GLY A 102 11.68 4.72 5.80
CA GLY A 102 11.33 4.43 7.20
C GLY A 102 10.11 3.53 7.32
N CYS A 103 10.15 2.33 6.73
CA CYS A 103 9.13 1.30 6.91
C CYS A 103 9.71 0.00 7.49
N ARG A 104 8.85 -0.88 7.98
CA ARG A 104 9.28 -2.18 8.53
C ARG A 104 9.97 -3.02 7.46
N GLY A 105 9.32 -3.19 6.31
CA GLY A 105 9.80 -4.09 5.28
C GLY A 105 9.06 -3.90 3.97
N MET A 106 9.50 -4.62 2.94
CA MET A 106 8.88 -4.61 1.62
C MET A 106 8.90 -6.02 1.02
N ALA A 107 7.78 -6.42 0.41
CA ALA A 107 7.53 -7.70 -0.21
C ALA A 107 6.99 -7.49 -1.63
N CYS A 108 7.89 -7.45 -2.60
CA CYS A 108 7.53 -7.23 -3.99
C CYS A 108 7.93 -8.46 -4.81
N ASN A 109 6.97 -9.08 -5.49
CA ASN A 109 7.33 -10.18 -6.39
C ASN A 109 8.03 -9.63 -7.65
N SER A 110 8.72 -10.52 -8.36
CA SER A 110 9.58 -10.26 -9.52
C SER A 110 8.95 -9.44 -10.66
N ARG A 111 7.64 -9.13 -10.65
CA ARG A 111 7.00 -8.22 -11.61
C ARG A 111 7.37 -6.75 -11.44
N ILE A 112 7.93 -6.34 -10.29
CA ILE A 112 8.48 -4.98 -10.17
C ILE A 112 9.64 -4.75 -11.15
N ARG A 113 10.39 -5.80 -11.50
CA ARG A 113 11.44 -5.72 -12.53
C ARG A 113 10.90 -5.47 -13.94
N SER A 114 9.59 -5.64 -14.15
CA SER A 114 8.90 -5.41 -15.43
C SER A 114 8.17 -4.05 -15.47
N LEU A 115 8.21 -3.26 -14.40
CA LEU A 115 7.61 -1.93 -14.38
C LEU A 115 8.58 -0.92 -15.02
N SER A 116 8.05 -0.03 -15.87
CA SER A 116 8.80 1.14 -16.37
C SER A 116 8.92 2.20 -15.27
N LEU A 117 9.58 1.84 -14.17
CA LEU A 117 9.82 2.73 -13.04
C LEU A 117 10.76 3.84 -13.49
N ASN A 118 10.25 5.07 -13.45
CA ASN A 118 11.04 6.27 -13.73
C ASN A 118 11.84 6.70 -12.51
N SER A 119 11.32 6.42 -11.31
CA SER A 119 11.92 6.84 -10.05
C SER A 119 11.65 5.80 -8.95
N VAL A 120 12.71 5.32 -8.31
CA VAL A 120 12.66 4.45 -7.14
C VAL A 120 13.58 5.00 -6.08
N THR A 121 13.07 5.24 -4.88
CA THR A 121 13.84 5.64 -3.71
C THR A 121 13.43 4.77 -2.53
N LEU A 122 14.40 4.05 -1.97
CA LEU A 122 14.21 3.14 -0.85
C LEU A 122 15.26 3.48 0.22
N SER A 123 14.82 3.85 1.41
CA SER A 123 15.69 4.18 2.54
C SER A 123 15.09 3.72 3.87
N ASN A 124 15.96 3.45 4.85
CA ASN A 124 15.55 3.13 6.23
C ASN A 124 14.53 1.97 6.32
N ILE A 125 14.74 0.90 5.54
CA ILE A 125 13.90 -0.31 5.54
C ILE A 125 14.59 -1.38 6.40
N LEU A 126 13.89 -1.92 7.40
CA LEU A 126 14.49 -2.82 8.39
C LEU A 126 14.57 -4.29 7.92
N GLU A 127 13.53 -4.79 7.27
CA GLU A 127 13.36 -6.20 6.90
C GLU A 127 13.47 -6.40 5.37
N PHE A 128 14.55 -5.91 4.77
CA PHE A 128 14.78 -6.00 3.30
C PHE A 128 15.38 -7.36 2.87
N ASP A 129 16.18 -8.01 3.72
CA ASP A 129 17.03 -9.15 3.34
C ASP A 129 16.41 -10.56 3.47
N ASP A 130 15.37 -10.74 4.30
CA ASP A 130 14.77 -12.06 4.53
C ASP A 130 13.90 -12.56 3.35
N TRP A 131 13.48 -11.64 2.47
CA TRP A 131 12.63 -11.97 1.32
C TRP A 131 13.41 -12.57 0.14
N LEU A 132 14.66 -12.17 -0.10
CA LEU A 132 15.49 -12.79 -1.16
C LEU A 132 15.77 -14.27 -0.86
N ARG A 133 15.63 -14.70 0.39
CA ARG A 133 15.81 -16.11 0.78
C ARG A 133 14.58 -16.99 0.47
N GLN A 134 13.41 -16.40 0.27
CA GLN A 134 12.18 -17.16 -0.02
C GLN A 134 11.98 -17.51 -1.50
N GLU A 135 12.80 -16.97 -2.43
CA GLU A 135 12.81 -17.41 -3.84
C GLU A 135 13.64 -18.70 -4.09
N ASN A 136 14.21 -19.33 -3.06
CA ASN A 136 15.05 -20.55 -3.22
C ASN A 136 14.34 -21.90 -3.01
N PHE A 137 13.01 -21.95 -3.01
CA PHE A 137 12.27 -23.23 -2.99
C PHE A 137 11.34 -23.37 -4.20
N GLN A 138 11.93 -23.31 -5.40
CA GLN A 138 11.41 -24.04 -6.56
C GLN A 138 12.59 -24.67 -7.30
N ASN A 139 12.98 -25.88 -6.86
CA ASN A 139 13.66 -26.89 -7.66
C ASN A 139 13.15 -28.26 -7.22
#